data_AF-A0A919GGM1-F1
#
_entry.id   AF-A0A919GGM1-F1
#
_cell.length_a   1.000
_cell.length_b   1.000
_cell.length_c   1.000
_cell.angle_alpha   90.00
_cell.angle_beta   90.00
_cell.angle_gamma   90.00
#
_symmetry.space_group_name_H-M   'P 1'
#
loop_
_entity.id
_entity.type
_entity.pdbx_description
1 polymer ?
#
loop_
_entity_poly.entity_id
_entity_poly.type
_entity_poly.pdbx_seq_one_letter_code
_entity_poly.pdbx_strand_id
1 'polypeptide(L)'
;MSRIRSVAAAATNPDRRALLAATGAVGLSAGIGFALRPETDAPAATTTAADRAATVSLSNREAPAAPLTPYTRGTTLTSVAAPRNSSGYRRLGDGPAWNRVVRGDLATPKSGRETRRTTLASFVQFTDLHVVDVQHPLRYEYLRAQTASAWRPQEALSVAGAVSLVERVNALRGAPVTGSPLHFVMTTGDNTDNNSKTELDWFLKVMSGGRITPNSGDPRRYEGVQNSGLKLYWQPDAALRDADKQLGFPHLEGFLDAAIREVNSPGLNVPWYSTVGNHDSLPGGCYAPGDSFFADFAVGGKKLMTLDEQVGKAIWDNVKSGGDPRGTEWKELVKSQARKMRSVTPDENRAPFTPMEYLKAHLDPAHRGYGPVGHGYSQANLDAGTQYYAFRIADDVIGISLDSTDPGGHYEGSLGTAQLSWLDRTLKEAAKDGSYAVLFSHHTSKSMRNLNKDPARPKEARHGGDEVLALLGRHRNVLAWVNGHSHRNRITPHSSANGGSFWEISTASHIDFPQLARVIELVDNKDGTISLFTTLIESAAPHATDFSDLSQTGLAALYRELSFNAPGRRDTLTGTPGDRNTELVLRKG
;
A
#
# COMPACT_ATOMS: atom_id res chain seq x y z
N MET A 1 57.62 45.68 7.91
CA MET A 1 57.54 46.78 8.90
C MET A 1 56.65 47.90 8.33
N SER A 2 56.29 48.91 9.12
CA SER A 2 55.13 49.83 8.94
C SER A 2 53.77 49.12 9.11
N ARG A 3 52.87 49.54 10.03
CA ARG A 3 52.06 50.79 10.14
C ARG A 3 50.92 50.78 9.09
N ILE A 4 49.64 51.07 9.39
CA ILE A 4 49.03 52.02 10.36
C ILE A 4 47.81 51.42 11.15
N ARG A 5 47.42 52.10 12.23
CA ARG A 5 46.28 51.97 13.21
C ARG A 5 44.86 51.87 12.57
N SER A 6 43.86 51.18 13.14
CA SER A 6 43.03 51.42 14.38
C SER A 6 42.00 52.58 14.23
N VAL A 7 40.79 52.65 14.81
CA VAL A 7 40.02 51.98 15.92
C VAL A 7 38.52 51.83 15.44
N ALA A 8 37.45 51.34 16.09
CA ALA A 8 36.99 50.83 17.42
C ALA A 8 35.88 49.73 17.17
N ALA A 9 35.15 49.04 18.08
CA ALA A 9 34.62 49.21 19.46
C ALA A 9 33.41 50.19 19.62
N ALA A 10 32.29 49.90 20.33
CA ALA A 10 31.79 48.68 21.02
C ALA A 10 30.23 48.71 21.22
N ALA A 11 29.62 47.69 21.86
CA ALA A 11 28.16 47.44 21.89
C ALA A 11 27.35 48.12 23.03
N THR A 12 26.01 48.17 22.91
CA THR A 12 25.03 48.16 24.02
C THR A 12 23.60 47.78 23.55
N ASN A 13 22.66 47.59 24.48
CA ASN A 13 21.37 46.88 24.31
C ASN A 13 20.13 47.82 24.08
N PRO A 14 18.91 47.28 23.77
CA PRO A 14 17.77 48.05 23.25
C PRO A 14 16.73 48.50 24.30
N ASP A 15 15.86 49.49 23.96
CA ASP A 15 14.49 49.61 24.52
C ASP A 15 13.49 50.34 23.57
N ARG A 16 12.25 50.54 24.06
CA ARG A 16 10.95 50.74 23.36
C ARG A 16 10.60 52.10 22.70
N ARG A 17 9.57 52.01 21.83
CA ARG A 17 8.44 52.95 21.54
C ARG A 17 8.59 54.12 20.54
N ALA A 18 7.91 53.97 19.39
CA ALA A 18 7.06 54.94 18.68
C ALA A 18 5.94 54.12 17.99
N LEU A 19 4.64 54.45 17.85
CA LEU A 19 3.87 55.68 17.54
C LEU A 19 4.23 56.28 16.16
N LEU A 20 3.31 56.60 15.24
CA LEU A 20 1.84 56.76 15.29
C LEU A 20 1.12 56.03 14.13
N ALA A 21 -0.22 56.12 14.07
CA ALA A 21 -1.08 55.51 13.04
C ALA A 21 -2.08 56.53 12.43
N ALA A 22 -2.78 56.16 11.35
CA ALA A 22 -3.88 56.95 10.76
C ALA A 22 -4.98 56.08 10.10
N THR A 23 -6.24 56.27 10.56
CA THR A 23 -7.57 56.21 9.86
C THR A 23 -7.80 55.25 8.67
N GLY A 24 -8.96 54.61 8.46
CA GLY A 24 -10.35 54.73 8.98
C GLY A 24 -11.31 54.35 7.81
N ALA A 25 -12.55 53.84 7.91
CA ALA A 25 -13.64 53.84 8.90
C ALA A 25 -14.41 52.48 8.81
N VAL A 26 -14.94 51.88 9.88
CA VAL A 26 -16.21 52.16 10.62
C VAL A 26 -17.50 51.95 9.81
N GLY A 27 -18.30 50.97 10.24
CA GLY A 27 -19.72 50.79 9.92
C GLY A 27 -20.35 49.83 10.94
N LEU A 28 -21.28 50.32 11.77
CA LEU A 28 -21.87 49.58 12.89
C LEU A 28 -23.39 49.76 12.93
N SER A 29 -24.12 48.71 13.29
CA SER A 29 -25.53 48.76 13.66
C SER A 29 -25.77 47.70 14.73
N ALA A 30 -26.49 48.06 15.80
CA ALA A 30 -26.67 47.23 16.99
C ALA A 30 -28.15 46.91 17.23
N GLY A 31 -28.42 45.80 17.93
CA GLY A 31 -29.75 45.42 18.40
C GLY A 31 -29.63 44.51 19.61
N ILE A 32 -30.24 44.90 20.73
CA ILE A 32 -30.23 44.17 22.00
C ILE A 32 -31.67 43.74 22.32
N GLY A 33 -31.85 42.50 22.80
CA GLY A 33 -33.13 42.00 23.29
C GLY A 33 -32.93 40.90 24.34
N PHE A 34 -33.18 41.23 25.60
CA PHE A 34 -33.08 40.31 26.74
C PHE A 34 -34.48 40.04 27.31
N ALA A 35 -34.78 38.80 27.67
CA ALA A 35 -35.99 38.43 28.40
C ALA A 35 -35.71 37.25 29.36
N LEU A 36 -36.40 37.22 30.50
CA LEU A 36 -36.21 36.26 31.60
C LEU A 36 -37.58 35.83 32.15
N ARG A 37 -37.78 34.52 32.42
CA ARG A 37 -38.31 33.91 33.68
C ARG A 37 -38.64 32.40 33.52
N PRO A 38 -38.83 31.62 34.62
CA PRO A 38 -38.35 30.23 34.68
C PRO A 38 -39.38 29.16 35.12
N GLU A 39 -38.88 27.93 35.34
CA GLU A 39 -39.49 26.77 36.03
C GLU A 39 -40.65 26.09 35.26
N THR A 40 -40.87 24.76 35.30
CA THR A 40 -40.69 23.77 36.40
C THR A 40 -40.18 22.38 35.96
N ASP A 41 -39.64 21.62 36.92
CA ASP A 41 -39.62 20.14 37.09
C ASP A 41 -39.03 19.18 36.02
N ALA A 42 -38.46 18.08 36.53
CA ALA A 42 -37.89 16.95 35.77
C ALA A 42 -38.81 15.70 35.82
N PRO A 43 -38.57 14.67 34.98
CA PRO A 43 -37.65 13.62 35.42
C PRO A 43 -36.71 13.07 34.33
N ALA A 44 -35.82 12.16 34.70
CA ALA A 44 -34.84 11.55 33.81
C ALA A 44 -35.46 10.57 32.79
N ALA A 45 -34.92 10.54 31.58
CA ALA A 45 -35.22 9.55 30.54
C ALA A 45 -33.94 8.89 30.03
N THR A 46 -33.89 7.56 30.01
CA THR A 46 -32.75 6.78 29.54
C THR A 46 -32.66 6.78 28.01
N THR A 47 -31.74 7.55 27.44
CA THR A 47 -31.46 7.53 25.99
C THR A 47 -30.55 6.36 25.64
N THR A 48 -31.12 5.28 25.11
CA THR A 48 -30.34 4.21 24.46
C THR A 48 -29.70 4.75 23.18
N ALA A 49 -28.39 5.03 23.23
CA ALA A 49 -27.62 5.39 22.05
C ALA A 49 -27.55 4.19 21.09
N ALA A 50 -28.31 4.25 20.00
CA ALA A 50 -28.24 3.26 18.94
C ALA A 50 -27.14 3.66 17.95
N ASP A 51 -26.03 2.92 17.93
CA ASP A 51 -24.97 3.08 16.93
C ASP A 51 -25.53 2.88 15.52
N ARG A 52 -25.75 3.98 14.82
CA ARG A 52 -25.87 4.00 13.36
C ARG A 52 -24.63 4.68 12.80
N ALA A 53 -23.67 3.85 12.36
CA ALA A 53 -22.56 4.32 11.55
C ALA A 53 -23.12 5.06 10.31
N ALA A 54 -22.81 6.34 10.18
CA ALA A 54 -23.35 7.16 9.11
C ALA A 54 -22.75 6.75 7.76
N THR A 55 -23.54 6.07 6.93
CA THR A 55 -23.16 5.70 5.57
C THR A 55 -23.02 6.96 4.71
N VAL A 56 -21.78 7.32 4.39
CA VAL A 56 -21.47 8.48 3.53
C VAL A 56 -22.03 8.23 2.12
N SER A 57 -23.13 8.91 1.80
CA SER A 57 -23.76 8.82 0.48
C SER A 57 -23.03 9.70 -0.54
N LEU A 58 -22.55 9.11 -1.64
CA LEU A 58 -21.80 9.78 -2.70
C LEU A 58 -22.72 10.56 -3.66
N SER A 59 -23.46 11.53 -3.12
CA SER A 59 -24.33 12.43 -3.89
C SER A 59 -23.52 13.52 -4.61
N ASN A 60 -22.91 13.13 -5.75
CA ASN A 60 -22.70 13.94 -6.96
C ASN A 60 -21.86 13.15 -7.98
N ARG A 61 -22.33 11.95 -8.36
CA ARG A 61 -21.79 11.25 -9.52
C ARG A 61 -22.50 11.77 -10.77
N GLU A 62 -21.74 12.36 -11.70
CA GLU A 62 -22.22 12.58 -13.07
C GLU A 62 -22.62 11.22 -13.68
N ALA A 63 -23.63 11.21 -14.54
CA ALA A 63 -24.17 9.97 -15.08
C ALA A 63 -23.05 9.20 -15.84
N PRO A 64 -22.79 7.92 -15.50
CA PRO A 64 -21.67 7.18 -16.07
C PRO A 64 -21.79 7.11 -17.59
N ALA A 65 -20.70 7.43 -18.29
CA ALA A 65 -20.62 7.30 -19.74
C ALA A 65 -21.00 5.88 -20.19
N ALA A 66 -21.69 5.78 -21.32
CA ALA A 66 -22.19 4.52 -21.84
C ALA A 66 -21.07 3.46 -21.94
N PRO A 67 -21.29 2.21 -21.47
CA PRO A 67 -20.26 1.18 -21.45
C PRO A 67 -19.64 0.95 -22.83
N LEU A 68 -18.32 0.90 -22.86
CA LEU A 68 -17.56 0.71 -24.10
C LEU A 68 -17.68 -0.73 -24.63
N THR A 69 -17.34 -0.92 -25.90
CA THR A 69 -17.08 -2.28 -26.42
C THR A 69 -15.93 -2.92 -25.63
N PRO A 70 -16.04 -4.20 -25.22
CA PRO A 70 -14.99 -4.91 -24.50
C PRO A 70 -13.65 -4.86 -25.24
N TYR A 71 -12.55 -4.68 -24.51
CA TYR A 71 -11.24 -4.38 -25.08
C TYR A 71 -10.08 -4.97 -24.27
N THR A 72 -8.91 -5.12 -24.92
CA THR A 72 -7.71 -5.73 -24.32
C THR A 72 -6.55 -4.75 -24.11
N ARG A 73 -6.49 -3.66 -24.89
CA ARG A 73 -5.40 -2.67 -24.87
C ARG A 73 -5.13 -2.16 -23.46
N GLY A 74 -3.86 -2.09 -23.06
CA GLY A 74 -3.46 -1.66 -21.72
C GLY A 74 -3.57 -2.78 -20.65
N THR A 75 -3.85 -4.02 -21.06
CA THR A 75 -3.90 -5.18 -20.15
C THR A 75 -3.06 -6.33 -20.66
N THR A 76 -2.79 -7.31 -19.77
CA THR A 76 -2.10 -8.55 -20.10
C THR A 76 -2.84 -9.43 -21.14
N LEU A 77 -4.07 -9.07 -21.53
CA LEU A 77 -4.81 -9.68 -22.65
C LEU A 77 -4.31 -9.21 -24.03
N THR A 78 -3.42 -8.20 -24.12
CA THR A 78 -2.79 -7.77 -25.38
C THR A 78 -1.34 -8.22 -25.47
N SER A 79 -0.55 -7.99 -24.43
CA SER A 79 0.87 -8.36 -24.33
C SER A 79 1.28 -8.31 -22.85
N VAL A 80 2.41 -8.95 -22.52
CA VAL A 80 3.02 -8.94 -21.18
C VAL A 80 4.54 -8.77 -21.35
N ALA A 81 5.24 -8.09 -20.45
CA ALA A 81 6.69 -7.99 -20.54
C ALA A 81 7.36 -9.38 -20.48
N ALA A 82 8.24 -9.67 -21.45
CA ALA A 82 8.93 -10.94 -21.59
C ALA A 82 10.42 -10.76 -21.90
N PRO A 83 11.28 -11.72 -21.51
CA PRO A 83 12.71 -11.68 -21.81
C PRO A 83 12.98 -11.87 -23.31
N ARG A 84 13.85 -11.04 -23.88
CA ARG A 84 14.26 -11.13 -25.29
C ARG A 84 15.45 -12.08 -25.50
N ASN A 85 16.18 -12.42 -24.44
CA ASN A 85 17.28 -13.39 -24.41
C ASN A 85 17.09 -14.45 -23.31
N SER A 86 17.67 -15.64 -23.50
CA SER A 86 17.44 -16.82 -22.66
C SER A 86 18.36 -16.96 -21.45
N SER A 87 19.53 -16.29 -21.45
CA SER A 87 20.57 -16.43 -20.42
C SER A 87 21.24 -15.09 -20.08
N GLY A 88 21.96 -15.05 -18.96
CA GLY A 88 22.58 -13.83 -18.40
C GLY A 88 21.55 -12.85 -17.84
N TYR A 89 21.91 -11.57 -17.79
CA TYR A 89 20.96 -10.48 -17.60
C TYR A 89 20.05 -10.38 -18.83
N ARG A 90 18.73 -10.37 -18.62
CA ARG A 90 17.73 -10.49 -19.68
C ARG A 90 17.03 -9.16 -19.90
N ARG A 91 17.21 -8.58 -21.10
CA ARG A 91 16.48 -7.38 -21.53
C ARG A 91 15.02 -7.75 -21.73
N LEU A 92 14.09 -6.86 -21.36
CA LEU A 92 12.65 -7.07 -21.55
C LEU A 92 12.16 -6.48 -22.88
N GLY A 93 10.95 -6.87 -23.27
CA GLY A 93 10.22 -6.39 -24.44
C GLY A 93 8.82 -7.02 -24.50
N ASP A 94 8.08 -6.74 -25.57
CA ASP A 94 6.73 -7.27 -25.76
C ASP A 94 6.70 -8.80 -25.86
N GLY A 95 5.87 -9.43 -25.03
CA GLY A 95 5.63 -10.87 -24.99
C GLY A 95 4.20 -11.27 -25.32
N PRO A 96 3.91 -12.58 -25.33
CA PRO A 96 2.59 -13.10 -25.67
C PRO A 96 1.54 -12.74 -24.60
N ALA A 97 0.32 -12.42 -25.07
CA ALA A 97 -0.84 -12.20 -24.22
C ALA A 97 -1.17 -13.41 -23.33
N TRP A 98 -1.74 -13.15 -22.16
CA TRP A 98 -2.30 -14.17 -21.28
C TRP A 98 -3.80 -14.33 -21.52
N ASN A 99 -4.20 -15.43 -22.16
CA ASN A 99 -5.60 -15.78 -22.41
C ASN A 99 -6.42 -15.85 -21.11
N ARG A 100 -7.72 -15.54 -21.20
CA ARG A 100 -8.64 -15.68 -20.06
C ARG A 100 -9.02 -17.14 -19.82
N VAL A 101 -8.94 -17.59 -18.57
CA VAL A 101 -9.40 -18.91 -18.11
C VAL A 101 -10.76 -18.79 -17.42
N VAL A 102 -11.75 -19.58 -17.83
CA VAL A 102 -13.04 -19.67 -17.11
C VAL A 102 -12.93 -20.73 -16.01
N ARG A 103 -13.26 -20.35 -14.77
CA ARG A 103 -13.22 -21.20 -13.58
C ARG A 103 -14.63 -21.44 -13.05
N GLY A 104 -15.10 -22.67 -13.20
CA GLY A 104 -16.42 -23.13 -12.76
C GLY A 104 -16.44 -23.81 -11.39
N ASP A 105 -15.35 -23.69 -10.60
CA ASP A 105 -15.11 -24.44 -9.36
C ASP A 105 -16.25 -24.30 -8.34
N LEU A 106 -16.93 -23.13 -8.30
CA LEU A 106 -18.06 -22.85 -7.39
C LEU A 106 -19.44 -22.86 -8.08
N ALA A 107 -19.50 -22.70 -9.40
CA ALA A 107 -20.72 -22.83 -10.19
C ALA A 107 -20.44 -23.07 -11.68
N THR A 108 -21.30 -23.87 -12.33
CA THR A 108 -21.23 -24.13 -13.77
C THR A 108 -21.53 -22.87 -14.60
N PRO A 109 -20.61 -22.41 -15.48
CA PRO A 109 -20.91 -21.33 -16.43
C PRO A 109 -22.02 -21.74 -17.40
N LYS A 110 -22.99 -20.85 -17.62
CA LYS A 110 -24.07 -21.03 -18.60
C LYS A 110 -23.76 -20.33 -19.92
N SER A 111 -24.34 -20.82 -21.01
CA SER A 111 -24.20 -20.22 -22.36
C SER A 111 -24.98 -18.91 -22.50
N GLY A 112 -24.53 -18.04 -23.41
CA GLY A 112 -25.19 -16.76 -23.68
C GLY A 112 -25.15 -15.79 -22.49
N ARG A 113 -24.31 -16.02 -21.48
CA ARG A 113 -24.17 -15.11 -20.32
C ARG A 113 -23.42 -13.84 -20.73
N GLU A 114 -22.46 -14.00 -21.63
CA GLU A 114 -21.62 -12.97 -22.22
C GLU A 114 -22.40 -11.84 -22.91
N THR A 115 -23.61 -12.13 -23.41
CA THR A 115 -24.56 -11.18 -24.03
C THR A 115 -25.68 -10.70 -23.10
N ARG A 116 -25.84 -11.29 -21.91
CA ARG A 116 -26.95 -11.01 -20.96
C ARG A 116 -26.51 -10.34 -19.66
N ARG A 117 -25.22 -10.46 -19.31
CA ARG A 117 -24.65 -9.98 -18.04
C ARG A 117 -24.75 -8.46 -17.88
N THR A 118 -24.92 -8.01 -16.63
CA THR A 118 -24.84 -6.59 -16.24
C THR A 118 -23.77 -6.39 -15.19
N THR A 119 -22.94 -5.37 -15.35
CA THR A 119 -21.96 -4.96 -14.33
C THR A 119 -22.66 -4.50 -13.06
N LEU A 120 -22.19 -4.97 -11.91
CA LEU A 120 -22.54 -4.46 -10.59
C LEU A 120 -21.42 -3.54 -10.07
N ALA A 121 -20.15 -3.96 -10.25
CA ALA A 121 -18.99 -3.18 -9.88
C ALA A 121 -17.81 -3.39 -10.85
N SER A 122 -16.91 -2.41 -10.93
CA SER A 122 -15.61 -2.56 -11.58
C SER A 122 -14.58 -1.68 -10.87
N PHE A 123 -13.45 -2.25 -10.45
CA PHE A 123 -12.42 -1.54 -9.69
C PHE A 123 -11.03 -2.11 -9.99
N VAL A 124 -9.96 -1.46 -9.50
CA VAL A 124 -8.59 -1.97 -9.60
C VAL A 124 -8.04 -2.27 -8.21
N GLN A 125 -7.36 -3.40 -8.03
CA GLN A 125 -6.55 -3.70 -6.86
C GLN A 125 -5.08 -3.33 -7.14
N PHE A 126 -4.52 -2.47 -6.29
CA PHE A 126 -3.09 -2.38 -5.99
C PHE A 126 -2.82 -3.14 -4.68
N THR A 127 -1.62 -3.68 -4.52
CA THR A 127 -1.22 -4.34 -3.26
C THR A 127 0.28 -4.36 -3.15
N ASP A 128 0.79 -4.35 -1.91
CA ASP A 128 2.21 -4.59 -1.63
C ASP A 128 3.07 -3.68 -2.53
N LEU A 129 2.74 -2.38 -2.51
CA LEU A 129 3.39 -1.35 -3.32
C LEU A 129 4.84 -1.18 -2.89
N HIS A 130 5.10 -1.25 -1.57
CA HIS A 130 6.35 -0.90 -0.91
C HIS A 130 6.97 0.35 -1.53
N VAL A 131 6.42 1.52 -1.25
CA VAL A 131 7.11 2.79 -1.49
C VAL A 131 8.28 2.85 -0.51
N VAL A 132 9.50 2.58 -1.00
CA VAL A 132 10.69 2.28 -0.16
C VAL A 132 11.59 3.51 -0.02
N ASP A 133 11.86 3.93 1.23
CA ASP A 133 13.05 4.73 1.53
C ASP A 133 14.27 3.79 1.66
N VAL A 134 14.97 3.54 0.56
CA VAL A 134 16.19 2.72 0.53
C VAL A 134 17.38 3.32 1.31
N GLN A 135 17.25 4.55 1.79
CA GLN A 135 18.28 5.26 2.57
C GLN A 135 18.01 5.15 4.07
N HIS A 136 16.79 4.76 4.45
CA HIS A 136 16.32 4.58 5.83
C HIS A 136 17.20 3.62 6.66
N PRO A 137 17.56 3.98 7.92
CA PRO A 137 18.36 3.13 8.79
C PRO A 137 17.78 1.75 9.16
N LEU A 138 16.45 1.60 9.30
CA LEU A 138 15.83 0.32 9.72
C LEU A 138 15.88 -0.78 8.65
N ARG A 139 16.22 -0.44 7.40
CA ARG A 139 16.27 -1.35 6.26
C ARG A 139 17.20 -2.54 6.49
N TYR A 140 16.67 -3.76 6.39
CA TYR A 140 17.39 -5.02 6.67
C TYR A 140 18.39 -5.48 5.59
N GLU A 141 18.89 -4.56 4.77
CA GLU A 141 19.63 -4.84 3.54
C GLU A 141 20.93 -5.61 3.80
N TYR A 142 21.49 -5.48 5.00
CA TYR A 142 22.65 -6.24 5.47
C TYR A 142 22.41 -7.76 5.56
N LEU A 143 21.15 -8.22 5.66
CA LEU A 143 20.80 -9.64 5.58
C LEU A 143 20.99 -10.23 4.18
N ARG A 144 21.29 -9.40 3.15
CA ARG A 144 21.70 -9.87 1.83
C ARG A 144 22.95 -10.75 1.85
N ALA A 145 23.79 -10.64 2.89
CA ALA A 145 24.90 -11.55 3.13
C ALA A 145 24.45 -13.02 3.27
N GLN A 146 23.24 -13.26 3.80
CA GLN A 146 22.63 -14.59 3.97
C GLN A 146 21.57 -14.91 2.90
N THR A 147 20.85 -13.92 2.37
CA THR A 147 19.74 -14.20 1.44
C THR A 147 19.52 -13.07 0.43
N ALA A 148 19.61 -13.40 -0.86
CA ALA A 148 19.56 -12.41 -1.93
C ALA A 148 18.27 -11.57 -1.95
N SER A 149 17.14 -12.10 -1.44
CA SER A 149 15.85 -11.41 -1.39
C SER A 149 15.74 -10.33 -0.30
N ALA A 150 16.73 -10.16 0.59
CA ALA A 150 16.70 -9.15 1.65
C ALA A 150 17.02 -7.71 1.19
N TRP A 151 17.46 -7.55 -0.06
CA TRP A 151 17.56 -6.27 -0.77
C TRP A 151 17.50 -6.53 -2.26
N ARG A 152 16.77 -5.69 -3.01
CA ARG A 152 16.47 -5.91 -4.44
C ARG A 152 16.91 -4.69 -5.27
N PRO A 153 17.70 -4.86 -6.36
CA PRO A 153 18.30 -3.74 -7.11
C PRO A 153 17.37 -2.64 -7.61
N GLN A 154 16.08 -2.92 -7.76
CA GLN A 154 15.05 -1.98 -8.22
C GLN A 154 14.45 -1.08 -7.12
N GLU A 155 14.68 -1.35 -5.82
CA GLU A 155 13.89 -0.75 -4.73
C GLU A 155 13.93 0.79 -4.70
N ALA A 156 15.06 1.40 -5.14
CA ALA A 156 15.22 2.85 -5.28
C ALA A 156 14.31 3.50 -6.34
N LEU A 157 13.70 2.71 -7.23
CA LEU A 157 12.80 3.19 -8.28
C LEU A 157 11.31 2.91 -7.97
N SER A 158 11.00 2.44 -6.76
CA SER A 158 9.63 2.09 -6.31
C SER A 158 8.62 3.21 -6.56
N VAL A 159 8.97 4.47 -6.26
CA VAL A 159 8.10 5.63 -6.52
C VAL A 159 7.81 5.81 -8.01
N ALA A 160 8.83 5.79 -8.88
CA ALA A 160 8.64 5.91 -10.33
C ALA A 160 7.81 4.75 -10.90
N GLY A 161 8.06 3.52 -10.42
CA GLY A 161 7.28 2.34 -10.75
C GLY A 161 5.81 2.45 -10.33
N ALA A 162 5.53 3.00 -9.15
CA ALA A 162 4.17 3.18 -8.63
C ALA A 162 3.43 4.33 -9.35
N VAL A 163 4.11 5.45 -9.62
CA VAL A 163 3.55 6.53 -10.48
C VAL A 163 3.16 5.97 -11.85
N SER A 164 4.00 5.14 -12.47
CA SER A 164 3.64 4.56 -13.77
C SER A 164 2.54 3.48 -13.69
N LEU A 165 2.24 2.95 -12.51
CA LEU A 165 1.05 2.11 -12.30
C LEU A 165 -0.23 2.97 -12.23
N VAL A 166 -0.17 4.14 -11.59
CA VAL A 166 -1.23 5.16 -11.62
C VAL A 166 -1.47 5.67 -13.05
N GLU A 167 -0.41 5.97 -13.81
CA GLU A 167 -0.48 6.30 -15.25
C GLU A 167 -1.21 5.21 -16.05
N ARG A 168 -1.00 3.92 -15.76
CA ARG A 168 -1.70 2.82 -16.44
C ARG A 168 -3.20 2.86 -16.16
N VAL A 169 -3.60 2.98 -14.89
CA VAL A 169 -5.03 3.01 -14.51
C VAL A 169 -5.72 4.20 -15.16
N ASN A 170 -5.11 5.38 -15.12
CA ASN A 170 -5.65 6.59 -15.76
C ASN A 170 -5.82 6.45 -17.29
N ALA A 171 -5.00 5.62 -17.93
CA ALA A 171 -5.05 5.33 -19.37
C ALA A 171 -6.01 4.18 -19.74
N LEU A 172 -6.59 3.46 -18.78
CA LEU A 172 -7.66 2.51 -19.04
C LEU A 172 -8.94 3.27 -19.38
N ARG A 173 -9.62 2.90 -20.47
CA ARG A 173 -10.87 3.55 -20.90
C ARG A 173 -12.09 3.14 -20.08
N GLY A 174 -11.91 2.24 -19.11
CA GLY A 174 -12.97 1.53 -18.40
C GLY A 174 -12.59 0.07 -18.14
N ALA A 175 -13.56 -0.71 -17.69
CA ALA A 175 -13.47 -2.12 -17.35
C ALA A 175 -13.27 -2.99 -18.62
N PRO A 176 -12.21 -3.83 -18.73
CA PRO A 176 -11.88 -4.56 -19.97
C PRO A 176 -12.95 -5.49 -20.54
N VAL A 177 -13.76 -6.15 -19.69
CA VAL A 177 -14.73 -7.17 -20.10
C VAL A 177 -16.12 -6.60 -20.36
N THR A 178 -16.50 -5.55 -19.62
CA THR A 178 -17.85 -4.97 -19.66
C THR A 178 -17.92 -3.56 -20.22
N GLY A 179 -16.77 -2.88 -20.35
CA GLY A 179 -16.69 -1.49 -20.80
C GLY A 179 -17.22 -0.45 -19.81
N SER A 180 -17.70 -0.87 -18.64
CA SER A 180 -18.17 0.00 -17.54
C SER A 180 -17.07 0.97 -17.12
N PRO A 181 -17.37 2.19 -16.65
CA PRO A 181 -16.39 3.02 -15.94
C PRO A 181 -15.77 2.26 -14.76
N LEU A 182 -14.51 2.55 -14.43
CA LEU A 182 -13.87 2.08 -13.20
C LEU A 182 -14.43 2.90 -12.02
N HIS A 183 -14.97 2.22 -11.01
CA HIS A 183 -15.62 2.87 -9.88
C HIS A 183 -14.62 3.44 -8.87
N PHE A 184 -13.51 2.73 -8.62
CA PHE A 184 -12.44 3.10 -7.68
C PHE A 184 -11.16 2.26 -7.88
N VAL A 185 -10.08 2.63 -7.18
CA VAL A 185 -8.93 1.77 -6.88
C VAL A 185 -8.91 1.40 -5.40
N MET A 186 -8.54 0.17 -5.06
CA MET A 186 -8.29 -0.31 -3.70
C MET A 186 -6.80 -0.60 -3.53
N THR A 187 -6.18 -0.18 -2.42
CA THR A 187 -4.91 -0.76 -1.97
C THR A 187 -5.17 -1.80 -0.88
N THR A 188 -4.54 -2.98 -0.97
CA THR A 188 -4.66 -4.04 0.06
C THR A 188 -3.41 -4.14 0.94
N GLY A 189 -2.97 -3.01 1.49
CA GLY A 189 -1.86 -2.93 2.44
C GLY A 189 -0.46 -3.02 1.84
N ASP A 190 0.52 -2.80 2.71
CA ASP A 190 1.96 -2.66 2.41
C ASP A 190 2.19 -1.58 1.35
N ASN A 191 1.63 -0.41 1.66
CA ASN A 191 1.74 0.80 0.86
C ASN A 191 3.14 1.42 1.01
N THR A 192 3.65 1.40 2.24
CA THR A 192 5.01 1.78 2.69
C THR A 192 5.88 0.53 2.96
N ASP A 193 7.15 0.69 3.36
CA ASP A 193 8.09 -0.44 3.58
C ASP A 193 8.66 -0.50 5.01
N ASN A 194 8.75 0.63 5.70
CA ASN A 194 9.40 0.75 7.02
C ASN A 194 8.51 1.48 8.05
N ASN A 195 7.21 1.66 7.78
CA ASN A 195 6.27 2.46 8.60
C ASN A 195 6.74 3.94 8.73
N SER A 196 7.50 4.45 7.76
CA SER A 196 8.15 5.77 7.76
C SER A 196 7.23 6.92 7.30
N LYS A 197 7.30 8.10 7.94
CA LYS A 197 6.52 9.29 7.53
C LYS A 197 6.88 9.77 6.13
N THR A 198 8.16 9.71 5.75
CA THR A 198 8.64 9.94 4.39
C THR A 198 7.94 9.05 3.36
N GLU A 199 7.85 7.75 3.62
CA GLU A 199 7.22 6.78 2.71
C GLU A 199 5.71 7.00 2.60
N LEU A 200 5.05 7.38 3.70
CA LEU A 200 3.61 7.69 3.73
C LEU A 200 3.27 8.94 2.90
N ASP A 201 4.05 10.02 3.04
CA ASP A 201 3.91 11.22 2.20
C ASP A 201 4.07 10.90 0.71
N TRP A 202 5.08 10.10 0.36
CA TRP A 202 5.30 9.65 -1.01
C TRP A 202 4.13 8.82 -1.53
N PHE A 203 3.65 7.83 -0.77
CA PHE A 203 2.49 7.01 -1.13
C PHE A 203 1.23 7.86 -1.37
N LEU A 204 0.89 8.77 -0.45
CA LEU A 204 -0.29 9.62 -0.57
C LEU A 204 -0.20 10.55 -1.79
N LYS A 205 0.99 11.06 -2.13
CA LYS A 205 1.23 11.83 -3.36
C LYS A 205 1.24 10.97 -4.62
N VAL A 206 1.68 9.71 -4.58
CA VAL A 206 1.51 8.78 -5.72
C VAL A 206 0.02 8.63 -6.02
N MET A 207 -0.79 8.31 -5.02
CA MET A 207 -2.21 7.98 -5.21
C MET A 207 -3.07 9.20 -5.53
N SER A 208 -2.85 10.35 -4.87
CA SER A 208 -3.69 11.54 -5.01
C SER A 208 -3.12 12.64 -5.91
N GLY A 209 -1.87 12.48 -6.36
CA GLY A 209 -1.18 13.42 -7.26
C GLY A 209 -0.29 14.40 -6.52
N GLY A 210 0.77 14.85 -7.21
CA GLY A 210 1.73 15.81 -6.68
C GLY A 210 3.18 15.48 -7.04
N ARG A 211 4.09 16.34 -6.60
CA ARG A 211 5.53 16.18 -6.79
C ARG A 211 6.18 15.52 -5.56
N ILE A 212 7.06 14.57 -5.82
CA ILE A 212 7.68 13.68 -4.84
C ILE A 212 9.17 13.69 -5.10
N THR A 213 10.00 13.88 -4.07
CA THR A 213 11.46 13.68 -4.17
C THR A 213 11.78 12.40 -3.41
N PRO A 214 12.16 11.28 -4.07
CA PRO A 214 12.47 9.99 -3.43
C PRO A 214 13.79 9.98 -2.61
N ASN A 215 13.96 10.97 -1.74
CA ASN A 215 15.19 11.24 -1.01
C ASN A 215 14.95 11.48 0.48
N SER A 216 15.83 10.98 1.34
CA SER A 216 15.86 11.25 2.78
C SER A 216 17.31 11.41 3.25
N GLY A 217 17.56 12.16 4.31
CA GLY A 217 18.93 12.49 4.75
C GLY A 217 19.52 13.67 3.97
N ASP A 218 20.66 13.48 3.28
CA ASP A 218 21.29 14.57 2.52
C ASP A 218 20.40 14.97 1.33
N PRO A 219 19.84 16.21 1.31
CA PRO A 219 18.91 16.65 0.25
C PRO A 219 19.57 16.78 -1.13
N ARG A 220 20.87 16.51 -1.27
CA ARG A 220 21.65 16.59 -2.51
C ARG A 220 22.34 15.28 -2.89
N ARG A 221 22.24 14.21 -2.08
CA ARG A 221 23.02 12.97 -2.28
C ARG A 221 22.29 11.74 -1.77
N TYR A 222 22.45 10.64 -2.49
CA TYR A 222 22.03 9.32 -2.04
C TYR A 222 22.93 8.79 -0.91
N GLU A 223 22.35 8.12 0.09
CA GLU A 223 23.00 7.58 1.30
C GLU A 223 22.68 6.08 1.57
N GLY A 224 22.09 5.37 0.60
CA GLY A 224 21.77 3.93 0.70
C GLY A 224 22.91 2.98 0.33
N VAL A 225 22.61 1.68 0.21
CA VAL A 225 23.63 0.63 -0.06
C VAL A 225 24.26 0.69 -1.46
N GLN A 226 23.61 1.35 -2.43
CA GLN A 226 24.05 1.40 -3.83
C GLN A 226 25.24 2.35 -4.12
N ASN A 227 25.64 3.20 -3.17
CA ASN A 227 26.92 3.93 -3.22
C ASN A 227 27.86 3.60 -2.04
N SER A 228 27.63 2.46 -1.39
CA SER A 228 28.41 2.02 -0.25
C SER A 228 29.88 1.68 -0.59
N GLY A 229 30.15 1.30 -1.85
CA GLY A 229 31.41 0.70 -2.30
C GLY A 229 31.51 -0.80 -2.00
N LEU A 230 30.46 -1.42 -1.46
CA LEU A 230 30.44 -2.82 -1.06
C LEU A 230 30.06 -3.71 -2.25
N LYS A 231 30.85 -4.75 -2.52
CA LYS A 231 30.57 -5.72 -3.60
C LYS A 231 29.30 -6.57 -3.38
N LEU A 232 28.67 -6.51 -2.21
CA LEU A 232 27.44 -7.23 -1.85
C LEU A 232 26.19 -6.71 -2.58
N TYR A 233 26.23 -5.44 -3.03
CA TYR A 233 25.13 -4.74 -3.66
C TYR A 233 25.56 -4.23 -5.03
N TRP A 234 24.65 -4.21 -6.00
CA TRP A 234 24.86 -3.50 -7.26
C TRP A 234 25.20 -2.03 -6.99
N GLN A 235 26.35 -1.58 -7.48
CA GLN A 235 26.78 -0.18 -7.41
C GLN A 235 26.60 0.47 -8.79
N PRO A 236 25.39 0.91 -9.19
CA PRO A 236 25.05 1.27 -10.58
C PRO A 236 26.03 2.27 -11.20
N ASP A 237 26.27 3.41 -10.53
CA ASP A 237 27.15 4.49 -10.96
C ASP A 237 28.65 4.19 -10.84
N ALA A 238 29.04 3.06 -10.27
CA ALA A 238 30.45 2.74 -10.05
C ALA A 238 30.97 1.66 -11.02
N ALA A 239 32.15 1.89 -11.57
CA ALA A 239 32.94 0.87 -12.29
C ALA A 239 33.40 -0.33 -11.42
N LEU A 240 32.97 -0.39 -10.14
CA LEU A 240 33.21 -1.53 -9.26
C LEU A 240 32.56 -2.80 -9.84
N ARG A 241 33.35 -3.85 -9.99
CA ARG A 241 32.86 -5.22 -10.26
C ARG A 241 32.31 -5.83 -8.96
N ASP A 242 31.08 -5.47 -8.63
CA ASP A 242 30.26 -6.05 -7.57
C ASP A 242 29.66 -7.42 -7.96
N ALA A 243 28.88 -8.04 -7.07
CA ALA A 243 28.26 -9.35 -7.29
C ALA A 243 27.19 -9.34 -8.41
N ASP A 244 26.46 -8.24 -8.57
CA ASP A 244 25.32 -8.17 -9.48
C ASP A 244 25.80 -7.86 -10.90
N LYS A 245 26.85 -7.04 -11.07
CA LYS A 245 27.55 -6.90 -12.36
C LYS A 245 28.21 -8.20 -12.82
N GLN A 246 28.56 -9.11 -11.90
CA GLN A 246 29.01 -10.47 -12.27
C GLN A 246 27.86 -11.37 -12.78
N LEU A 247 26.61 -11.06 -12.44
CA LEU A 247 25.41 -11.64 -13.02
C LEU A 247 24.94 -10.89 -14.30
N GLY A 248 25.67 -9.86 -14.72
CA GLY A 248 25.42 -9.10 -15.94
C GLY A 248 24.58 -7.82 -15.75
N PHE A 249 24.33 -7.36 -14.51
CA PHE A 249 23.69 -6.06 -14.30
C PHE A 249 24.53 -4.93 -14.94
N PRO A 250 23.88 -3.91 -15.53
CA PRO A 250 24.57 -2.83 -16.21
C PRO A 250 25.37 -1.93 -15.25
N HIS A 251 26.31 -1.18 -15.80
CA HIS A 251 26.80 0.06 -15.20
C HIS A 251 25.96 1.19 -15.79
N LEU A 252 25.37 2.03 -14.92
CA LEU A 252 24.47 3.13 -15.30
C LEU A 252 24.96 4.39 -14.59
N GLU A 253 25.54 5.32 -15.35
CA GLU A 253 26.05 6.60 -14.85
C GLU A 253 24.90 7.61 -14.70
N GLY A 254 24.83 8.30 -13.56
CA GLY A 254 23.73 9.20 -13.20
C GLY A 254 22.49 8.50 -12.65
N PHE A 255 22.54 7.19 -12.38
CA PHE A 255 21.38 6.40 -11.94
C PHE A 255 20.88 6.84 -10.57
N LEU A 256 21.76 6.95 -9.56
CA LEU A 256 21.33 7.32 -8.21
C LEU A 256 20.87 8.78 -8.11
N ASP A 257 21.52 9.69 -8.84
CA ASP A 257 21.09 11.09 -8.96
C ASP A 257 19.72 11.21 -9.65
N ALA A 258 19.42 10.32 -10.62
CA ALA A 258 18.11 10.25 -11.25
C ALA A 258 17.05 9.59 -10.35
N ALA A 259 17.41 8.58 -9.55
CA ALA A 259 16.50 7.87 -8.64
C ALA A 259 15.98 8.78 -7.51
N ILE A 260 16.82 9.66 -6.96
CA ILE A 260 16.43 10.60 -5.90
C ILE A 260 15.79 11.91 -6.41
N ARG A 261 15.71 12.11 -7.73
CA ARG A 261 15.23 13.35 -8.35
C ARG A 261 13.71 13.50 -8.20
N GLU A 262 13.22 14.75 -8.19
CA GLU A 262 11.78 15.02 -8.18
C GLU A 262 11.06 14.32 -9.35
N VAL A 263 10.03 13.54 -9.02
CA VAL A 263 9.07 12.90 -9.93
C VAL A 263 7.67 13.45 -9.68
N ASN A 264 6.80 13.40 -10.70
CA ASN A 264 5.46 13.97 -10.63
C ASN A 264 4.39 12.89 -10.87
N SER A 265 3.62 12.56 -9.84
CA SER A 265 2.42 11.75 -10.01
C SER A 265 1.27 12.58 -10.57
N PRO A 266 0.53 12.09 -11.59
CA PRO A 266 -0.74 12.70 -11.98
C PRO A 266 -1.85 12.47 -10.93
N GLY A 267 -1.66 11.52 -9.99
CA GLY A 267 -2.73 11.01 -9.13
C GLY A 267 -3.73 10.14 -9.89
N LEU A 268 -4.54 9.37 -9.18
CA LEU A 268 -5.61 8.58 -9.79
C LEU A 268 -6.76 9.49 -10.23
N ASN A 269 -7.26 9.29 -11.46
CA ASN A 269 -8.42 10.00 -12.02
C ASN A 269 -9.77 9.37 -11.63
N VAL A 270 -9.77 8.49 -10.64
CA VAL A 270 -10.92 7.83 -10.02
C VAL A 270 -10.77 7.83 -8.51
N PRO A 271 -11.86 7.70 -7.73
CA PRO A 271 -11.76 7.57 -6.28
C PRO A 271 -10.86 6.40 -5.86
N TRP A 272 -10.24 6.48 -4.69
CA TRP A 272 -9.42 5.38 -4.16
C TRP A 272 -9.59 5.16 -2.66
N TYR A 273 -9.32 3.93 -2.24
CA TYR A 273 -9.56 3.39 -0.90
C TYR A 273 -8.34 2.62 -0.39
N SER A 274 -8.10 2.66 0.92
CA SER A 274 -6.89 2.12 1.57
C SER A 274 -7.19 0.98 2.55
N THR A 275 -6.43 -0.11 2.50
CA THR A 275 -6.24 -1.05 3.62
C THR A 275 -4.81 -0.87 4.14
N VAL A 276 -4.62 -1.05 5.45
CA VAL A 276 -3.32 -1.06 6.12
C VAL A 276 -2.67 -2.46 6.09
N GLY A 277 -1.37 -2.54 5.80
CA GLY A 277 -0.58 -3.78 5.89
C GLY A 277 0.28 -3.88 7.14
N ASN A 278 1.18 -4.86 7.20
CA ASN A 278 2.13 -4.99 8.31
C ASN A 278 3.31 -4.02 8.16
N HIS A 279 3.80 -3.75 6.95
CA HIS A 279 4.82 -2.72 6.69
C HIS A 279 4.30 -1.29 6.90
N ASP A 280 2.98 -1.09 6.88
CA ASP A 280 2.36 0.20 7.20
C ASP A 280 2.23 0.48 8.72
N SER A 281 2.19 -0.54 9.58
CA SER A 281 1.92 -0.36 11.03
C SER A 281 3.02 -0.87 11.97
N LEU A 282 3.97 -1.65 11.48
CA LEU A 282 5.07 -2.24 12.25
C LEU A 282 6.42 -1.69 11.74
N PRO A 283 7.34 -1.24 12.62
CA PRO A 283 8.72 -0.93 12.23
C PRO A 283 9.36 -2.07 11.42
N GLY A 284 9.70 -1.78 10.17
CA GLY A 284 10.20 -2.75 9.19
C GLY A 284 9.28 -3.96 8.95
N GLY A 285 7.97 -3.80 9.11
CA GLY A 285 6.96 -4.82 8.80
C GLY A 285 6.86 -6.01 9.75
N CYS A 286 7.63 -6.07 10.84
CA CYS A 286 7.66 -7.27 11.69
C CYS A 286 7.79 -7.05 13.21
N TYR A 287 8.12 -5.84 13.70
CA TYR A 287 8.27 -5.59 15.14
C TYR A 287 7.09 -4.82 15.74
N ALA A 288 6.72 -5.15 16.97
CA ALA A 288 5.68 -4.45 17.71
C ALA A 288 6.04 -2.96 17.92
N PRO A 289 5.14 -2.00 17.61
CA PRO A 289 5.40 -0.57 17.79
C PRO A 289 5.39 -0.16 19.27
N GLY A 290 5.91 1.04 19.56
CA GLY A 290 5.84 1.67 20.89
C GLY A 290 7.16 1.68 21.69
N ASP A 291 8.23 1.06 21.20
CA ASP A 291 9.59 1.25 21.71
C ASP A 291 10.25 2.44 20.99
N SER A 292 10.73 3.46 21.74
CA SER A 292 11.32 4.67 21.14
C SER A 292 12.56 4.36 20.32
N PHE A 293 13.28 3.27 20.64
CA PHE A 293 14.54 2.93 19.97
C PHE A 293 14.38 2.82 18.45
N PHE A 294 13.23 2.35 17.95
CA PHE A 294 12.98 2.29 16.51
C PHE A 294 12.92 3.69 15.87
N ALA A 295 12.31 4.66 16.54
CA ALA A 295 12.29 6.05 16.10
C ALA A 295 13.68 6.70 16.24
N ASP A 296 14.30 6.58 17.42
CA ASP A 296 15.63 7.11 17.74
C ASP A 296 16.70 6.62 16.74
N PHE A 297 16.58 5.37 16.28
CA PHE A 297 17.47 4.77 15.27
C PHE A 297 17.09 5.16 13.83
N ALA A 298 15.80 5.26 13.50
CA ALA A 298 15.32 5.63 12.17
C ALA A 298 15.69 7.07 11.77
N VAL A 299 15.57 8.03 12.70
CA VAL A 299 15.98 9.43 12.43
C VAL A 299 17.49 9.62 12.54
N GLY A 300 18.20 8.67 13.14
CA GLY A 300 19.61 8.76 13.50
C GLY A 300 20.59 8.71 12.33
N GLY A 301 21.76 9.33 12.52
CA GLY A 301 22.83 9.42 11.50
C GLY A 301 23.67 8.16 11.29
N LYS A 302 23.11 6.96 11.45
CA LYS A 302 23.83 5.68 11.34
C LYS A 302 23.02 4.57 10.66
N LYS A 303 23.60 3.96 9.63
CA LYS A 303 23.00 2.83 8.90
C LYS A 303 23.93 1.60 8.88
N LEU A 304 23.36 0.42 9.10
CA LEU A 304 24.07 -0.86 8.99
C LEU A 304 23.99 -1.38 7.54
N MET A 305 25.14 -1.56 6.90
CA MET A 305 25.23 -1.98 5.47
C MET A 305 25.96 -3.30 5.27
N THR A 306 26.43 -3.95 6.33
CA THR A 306 27.09 -5.26 6.27
C THR A 306 26.83 -6.02 7.57
N LEU A 307 26.58 -7.32 7.46
CA LEU A 307 26.58 -8.25 8.58
C LEU A 307 27.37 -9.51 8.20
N ASP A 308 27.84 -10.24 9.20
CA ASP A 308 28.37 -11.59 9.00
C ASP A 308 27.24 -12.55 8.57
N GLU A 309 27.53 -13.50 7.69
CA GLU A 309 26.53 -14.43 7.14
C GLU A 309 25.87 -15.29 8.22
N GLN A 310 26.65 -15.80 9.19
CA GLN A 310 26.14 -16.69 10.25
C GLN A 310 25.29 -15.89 11.25
N VAL A 311 25.69 -14.67 11.57
CA VAL A 311 24.90 -13.76 12.42
C VAL A 311 23.61 -13.34 11.70
N GLY A 312 23.69 -13.04 10.40
CA GLY A 312 22.53 -12.75 9.56
C GLY A 312 21.56 -13.93 9.48
N LYS A 313 22.08 -15.16 9.39
CA LYS A 313 21.29 -16.40 9.42
C LYS A 313 20.51 -16.57 10.71
N ALA A 314 21.17 -16.42 11.87
CA ALA A 314 20.51 -16.58 13.16
C ALA A 314 19.31 -15.63 13.31
N ILE A 315 19.51 -14.35 12.98
CA ILE A 315 18.47 -13.31 13.04
C ILE A 315 17.34 -13.59 12.04
N TRP A 316 17.68 -13.97 10.79
CA TRP A 316 16.70 -14.25 9.74
C TRP A 316 15.83 -15.48 10.03
N ASP A 317 16.43 -16.54 10.58
CA ASP A 317 15.69 -17.73 11.00
C ASP A 317 14.80 -17.44 12.22
N ASN A 318 15.28 -16.65 13.20
CA ASN A 318 14.49 -16.30 14.39
C ASN A 318 13.27 -15.42 14.06
N VAL A 319 13.45 -14.40 13.21
CA VAL A 319 12.35 -13.55 12.71
C VAL A 319 11.32 -14.38 11.95
N LYS A 320 11.75 -15.38 11.16
CA LYS A 320 10.85 -16.31 10.44
C LYS A 320 10.04 -17.21 11.37
N SER A 321 10.62 -17.66 12.48
CA SER A 321 9.92 -18.44 13.51
C SER A 321 9.15 -17.57 14.51
N GLY A 322 9.20 -16.24 14.37
CA GLY A 322 8.46 -15.32 15.22
C GLY A 322 9.01 -15.15 16.64
N GLY A 323 10.27 -15.49 16.90
CA GLY A 323 10.82 -15.52 18.26
C GLY A 323 11.20 -14.15 18.82
N ASP A 324 11.42 -13.14 17.96
CA ASP A 324 11.67 -11.76 18.40
C ASP A 324 10.63 -10.74 17.89
N PRO A 325 9.35 -10.85 18.29
CA PRO A 325 8.29 -9.95 17.80
C PRO A 325 8.40 -8.52 18.35
N ARG A 326 9.35 -8.26 19.26
CA ARG A 326 9.62 -6.92 19.85
C ARG A 326 10.99 -6.36 19.46
N GLY A 327 11.72 -7.00 18.55
CA GLY A 327 13.04 -6.59 18.08
C GLY A 327 14.10 -6.47 19.19
N THR A 328 14.01 -7.26 20.26
CA THR A 328 14.95 -7.29 21.39
C THR A 328 16.34 -7.75 20.96
N GLU A 329 16.43 -8.90 20.29
CA GLU A 329 17.68 -9.42 19.73
C GLU A 329 18.16 -8.53 18.58
N TRP A 330 17.24 -7.99 17.77
CA TRP A 330 17.58 -7.01 16.75
C TRP A 330 18.20 -5.73 17.35
N LYS A 331 17.67 -5.22 18.46
CA LYS A 331 18.23 -4.07 19.20
C LYS A 331 19.63 -4.37 19.74
N GLU A 332 19.86 -5.58 20.25
CA GLU A 332 21.18 -6.01 20.72
C GLU A 332 22.18 -6.19 19.55
N LEU A 333 21.73 -6.76 18.43
CA LEU A 333 22.48 -6.86 17.18
C LEU A 333 22.96 -5.47 16.73
N VAL A 334 22.06 -4.51 16.51
CA VAL A 334 22.46 -3.19 15.99
C VAL A 334 23.36 -2.44 16.97
N LYS A 335 23.12 -2.54 18.28
CA LYS A 335 24.03 -2.01 19.32
C LYS A 335 25.43 -2.63 19.22
N SER A 336 25.54 -3.95 19.03
CA SER A 336 26.83 -4.64 18.87
C SER A 336 27.57 -4.22 17.59
N GLN A 337 26.85 -3.91 16.50
CA GLN A 337 27.44 -3.49 15.23
C GLN A 337 27.66 -1.98 15.11
N ALA A 338 27.33 -1.17 16.12
CA ALA A 338 27.35 0.30 16.05
C ALA A 338 28.70 0.91 15.57
N ARG A 339 29.84 0.27 15.90
CA ARG A 339 31.18 0.70 15.43
C ARG A 339 31.45 0.43 13.94
N LYS A 340 30.65 -0.41 13.28
CA LYS A 340 30.74 -0.74 11.85
C LYS A 340 29.74 0.06 10.99
N MET A 341 28.80 0.77 11.60
CA MET A 341 27.76 1.51 10.87
C MET A 341 28.33 2.73 10.14
N ARG A 342 27.98 2.84 8.85
CA ARG A 342 28.28 4.00 8.03
C ARG A 342 27.51 5.20 8.58
N SER A 343 28.14 6.37 8.58
CA SER A 343 27.41 7.62 8.84
C SER A 343 26.47 7.92 7.68
N VAL A 344 25.25 8.32 8.01
CA VAL A 344 24.28 8.93 7.09
C VAL A 344 23.80 10.23 7.72
N THR A 345 23.15 11.09 6.96
CA THR A 345 22.59 12.35 7.46
C THR A 345 21.32 12.05 8.27
N PRO A 346 21.19 12.56 9.52
CA PRO A 346 19.96 12.43 10.31
C PRO A 346 18.76 13.09 9.61
N ASP A 347 17.57 12.51 9.78
CA ASP A 347 16.35 13.02 9.15
C ASP A 347 15.10 12.63 9.96
N GLU A 348 14.45 13.62 10.58
CA GLU A 348 13.24 13.43 11.40
C GLU A 348 12.04 12.88 10.62
N ASN A 349 12.01 13.02 9.29
CA ASN A 349 10.93 12.50 8.45
C ASN A 349 10.99 10.96 8.34
N ARG A 350 12.13 10.35 8.67
CA ARG A 350 12.28 8.90 8.80
C ARG A 350 11.60 8.31 10.05
N ALA A 351 11.13 9.16 10.98
CA ALA A 351 10.43 8.70 12.17
C ALA A 351 9.20 7.85 11.80
N PRO A 352 8.94 6.74 12.52
CA PRO A 352 7.76 5.92 12.29
C PRO A 352 6.47 6.71 12.59
N PHE A 353 5.39 6.43 11.85
CA PHE A 353 4.07 7.00 12.13
C PHE A 353 3.20 6.06 12.96
N THR A 354 2.41 6.64 13.86
CA THR A 354 1.38 5.92 14.61
C THR A 354 0.12 5.65 13.76
N PRO A 355 -0.72 4.66 14.13
CA PRO A 355 -2.06 4.48 13.55
C PRO A 355 -2.91 5.77 13.49
N MET A 356 -2.80 6.62 14.52
CA MET A 356 -3.49 7.91 14.57
C MET A 356 -2.95 8.90 13.53
N GLU A 357 -1.65 8.91 13.27
CA GLU A 357 -1.04 9.75 12.23
C GLU A 357 -1.36 9.23 10.82
N TYR A 358 -1.39 7.91 10.60
CA TYR A 358 -1.83 7.30 9.34
C TYR A 358 -3.26 7.71 8.98
N LEU A 359 -4.18 7.63 9.94
CA LEU A 359 -5.57 8.06 9.78
C LEU A 359 -5.68 9.56 9.52
N LYS A 360 -4.92 10.39 10.25
CA LYS A 360 -4.88 11.86 10.01
C LYS A 360 -4.36 12.22 8.63
N ALA A 361 -3.31 11.56 8.14
CA ALA A 361 -2.73 11.81 6.83
C ALA A 361 -3.70 11.44 5.68
N HIS A 362 -4.47 10.35 5.82
CA HIS A 362 -5.53 10.00 4.86
C HIS A 362 -6.73 10.97 4.90
N LEU A 363 -7.00 11.57 6.07
CA LEU A 363 -8.08 12.56 6.25
C LEU A 363 -7.70 13.99 5.82
N ASP A 364 -6.41 14.27 5.54
CA ASP A 364 -5.95 15.59 5.13
C ASP A 364 -6.52 15.98 3.75
N PRO A 365 -7.23 17.12 3.61
CA PRO A 365 -7.72 17.61 2.33
C PRO A 365 -6.65 17.78 1.24
N ALA A 366 -5.38 18.00 1.60
CA ALA A 366 -4.26 18.07 0.65
C ALA A 366 -4.01 16.74 -0.07
N HIS A 367 -4.33 15.61 0.57
CA HIS A 367 -4.22 14.27 -0.01
C HIS A 367 -5.54 13.75 -0.59
N ARG A 368 -6.59 14.57 -0.70
CA ARG A 368 -7.92 14.14 -1.18
C ARG A 368 -7.91 13.56 -2.60
N GLY A 369 -7.20 14.15 -3.55
CA GLY A 369 -7.29 13.77 -4.97
C GLY A 369 -8.74 13.70 -5.48
N TYR A 370 -9.10 12.60 -6.17
CA TYR A 370 -10.49 12.30 -6.59
C TYR A 370 -11.39 11.77 -5.44
N GLY A 371 -10.85 11.60 -4.22
CA GLY A 371 -11.57 11.23 -3.01
C GLY A 371 -11.83 9.72 -2.85
N PRO A 372 -12.76 9.32 -1.96
CA PRO A 372 -13.38 10.17 -0.94
C PRO A 372 -12.34 10.72 0.05
N VAL A 373 -12.67 11.80 0.78
CA VAL A 373 -11.82 12.25 1.91
C VAL A 373 -11.67 11.09 2.90
N GLY A 374 -10.44 10.83 3.37
CA GLY A 374 -10.15 9.68 4.23
C GLY A 374 -9.90 8.37 3.49
N HIS A 375 -10.19 8.27 2.18
CA HIS A 375 -9.96 7.06 1.37
C HIS A 375 -10.51 5.78 2.02
N GLY A 376 -11.72 5.89 2.55
CA GLY A 376 -12.42 4.85 3.31
C GLY A 376 -12.38 5.06 4.83
N TYR A 377 -11.32 5.67 5.35
CA TYR A 377 -11.27 6.13 6.74
C TYR A 377 -12.16 7.35 6.98
N SER A 378 -12.50 7.59 8.24
CA SER A 378 -13.42 8.65 8.67
C SER A 378 -12.97 9.27 10.00
N GLN A 379 -13.58 10.39 10.40
CA GLN A 379 -13.37 10.93 11.75
C GLN A 379 -13.75 9.90 12.83
N ALA A 380 -14.80 9.10 12.61
CA ALA A 380 -15.19 8.03 13.54
C ALA A 380 -14.13 6.91 13.66
N ASN A 381 -13.36 6.63 12.60
CA ASN A 381 -12.19 5.75 12.67
C ASN A 381 -11.07 6.34 13.53
N LEU A 382 -10.83 7.65 13.39
CA LEU A 382 -9.84 8.39 14.16
C LEU A 382 -10.22 8.48 15.66
N ASP A 383 -11.50 8.72 15.95
CA ASP A 383 -12.03 8.79 17.32
C ASP A 383 -12.06 7.42 18.02
N ALA A 384 -12.38 6.36 17.28
CA ALA A 384 -12.43 4.98 17.80
C ALA A 384 -11.07 4.26 17.78
N GLY A 385 -10.06 4.81 17.11
CA GLY A 385 -8.75 4.17 16.91
C GLY A 385 -8.81 2.88 16.10
N THR A 386 -9.51 2.88 14.95
CA THR A 386 -9.73 1.69 14.11
C THR A 386 -9.31 1.91 12.66
N GLN A 387 -8.54 0.96 12.09
CA GLN A 387 -8.11 0.99 10.68
C GLN A 387 -8.91 0.03 9.77
N TYR A 388 -10.15 -0.29 10.16
CA TYR A 388 -11.12 -1.10 9.40
C TYR A 388 -12.43 -0.34 9.18
N TYR A 389 -13.12 -0.57 8.06
CA TYR A 389 -14.34 0.16 7.66
C TYR A 389 -15.15 -0.59 6.60
N ALA A 390 -16.38 -0.15 6.36
CA ALA A 390 -17.23 -0.64 5.26
C ALA A 390 -17.77 0.53 4.42
N PHE A 391 -17.94 0.33 3.12
CA PHE A 391 -18.35 1.35 2.16
C PHE A 391 -19.27 0.78 1.07
N ARG A 392 -20.05 1.65 0.39
CA ARG A 392 -20.93 1.27 -0.72
C ARG A 392 -20.13 1.34 -2.04
N ILE A 393 -20.03 0.22 -2.75
CA ILE A 393 -19.34 0.10 -4.05
C ILE A 393 -20.29 0.41 -5.21
N ALA A 394 -21.52 -0.09 -5.09
CA ALA A 394 -22.67 0.09 -5.96
C ALA A 394 -23.93 -0.20 -5.14
N ASP A 395 -25.13 0.09 -5.67
CA ASP A 395 -26.37 0.02 -4.89
C ASP A 395 -26.59 -1.36 -4.22
N ASP A 396 -26.25 -2.45 -4.90
CA ASP A 396 -26.33 -3.83 -4.40
C ASP A 396 -24.98 -4.44 -3.95
N VAL A 397 -23.91 -3.64 -3.79
CA VAL A 397 -22.57 -4.13 -3.42
C VAL A 397 -21.91 -3.26 -2.34
N ILE A 398 -21.48 -3.87 -1.24
CA ILE A 398 -20.60 -3.25 -0.24
C ILE A 398 -19.16 -3.77 -0.32
N GLY A 399 -18.22 -2.89 -0.02
CA GLY A 399 -16.82 -3.21 0.25
C GLY A 399 -16.57 -3.20 1.77
N ILE A 400 -15.74 -4.12 2.26
CA ILE A 400 -15.34 -4.19 3.67
C ILE A 400 -13.82 -4.26 3.74
N SER A 401 -13.17 -3.23 4.29
CA SER A 401 -11.72 -3.20 4.54
C SER A 401 -11.42 -3.65 5.96
N LEU A 402 -10.56 -4.66 6.11
CA LEU A 402 -10.15 -5.25 7.37
C LEU A 402 -8.70 -4.88 7.71
N ASP A 403 -8.49 -4.39 8.93
CA ASP A 403 -7.17 -4.32 9.52
C ASP A 403 -6.80 -5.73 9.99
N SER A 404 -5.84 -6.32 9.30
CA SER A 404 -5.38 -7.70 9.53
C SER A 404 -4.04 -7.77 10.27
N THR A 405 -3.47 -6.63 10.64
CA THR A 405 -2.17 -6.56 11.29
C THR A 405 -2.31 -6.86 12.78
N ASP A 406 -1.25 -7.42 13.39
CA ASP A 406 -1.20 -7.69 14.83
C ASP A 406 -0.29 -6.68 15.55
N PRO A 407 -0.82 -5.84 16.45
CA PRO A 407 -0.03 -4.92 17.27
C PRO A 407 1.01 -5.63 18.17
N GLY A 408 0.89 -6.95 18.37
CA GLY A 408 1.88 -7.78 19.05
C GLY A 408 3.17 -8.03 18.27
N GLY A 409 3.25 -7.60 17.00
CA GLY A 409 4.38 -7.88 16.10
C GLY A 409 4.31 -9.26 15.45
N HIS A 410 5.32 -9.57 14.62
CA HIS A 410 5.36 -10.58 13.53
C HIS A 410 4.82 -10.06 12.18
N TYR A 411 5.34 -10.63 11.09
CA TYR A 411 4.87 -10.41 9.71
C TYR A 411 3.60 -11.21 9.35
N GLU A 412 2.91 -11.80 10.33
CA GLU A 412 1.67 -12.55 10.06
C GLU A 412 0.51 -11.91 10.82
N GLY A 413 -0.68 -12.09 10.27
CA GLY A 413 -1.87 -11.37 10.69
C GLY A 413 -2.82 -12.18 11.56
N SER A 414 -3.91 -11.51 11.95
CA SER A 414 -5.08 -12.06 12.64
C SER A 414 -6.13 -10.95 12.79
N LEU A 415 -7.32 -11.26 13.30
CA LEU A 415 -8.32 -10.25 13.69
C LEU A 415 -8.57 -10.29 15.20
N GLY A 416 -8.74 -9.13 15.83
CA GLY A 416 -9.28 -9.04 17.19
C GLY A 416 -10.77 -9.43 17.25
N THR A 417 -11.21 -10.04 18.36
CA THR A 417 -12.61 -10.46 18.60
C THR A 417 -13.64 -9.37 18.29
N ALA A 418 -13.32 -8.10 18.58
CA ALA A 418 -14.21 -6.97 18.32
C ALA A 418 -14.39 -6.72 16.81
N GLN A 419 -13.30 -6.82 16.02
CA GLN A 419 -13.36 -6.66 14.57
C GLN A 419 -14.05 -7.87 13.91
N LEU A 420 -13.75 -9.10 14.35
CA LEU A 420 -14.42 -10.31 13.87
C LEU A 420 -15.93 -10.27 14.15
N SER A 421 -16.33 -9.78 15.33
CA SER A 421 -17.73 -9.61 15.71
C SER A 421 -18.42 -8.48 14.95
N TRP A 422 -17.70 -7.41 14.60
CA TRP A 422 -18.19 -6.32 13.75
C TRP A 422 -18.40 -6.79 12.31
N LEU A 423 -17.48 -7.60 11.77
CA LEU A 423 -17.60 -8.20 10.44
C LEU A 423 -18.85 -9.09 10.33
N ASP A 424 -19.09 -9.96 11.32
CA ASP A 424 -20.26 -10.85 11.33
C ASP A 424 -21.59 -10.07 11.39
N ARG A 425 -21.63 -8.90 12.05
CA ARG A 425 -22.79 -7.99 12.04
C ARG A 425 -22.95 -7.29 10.69
N THR A 426 -21.88 -6.71 10.16
CA THR A 426 -21.87 -5.97 8.89
C THR A 426 -22.34 -6.85 7.72
N LEU A 427 -21.91 -8.11 7.69
CA LEU A 427 -22.37 -9.09 6.69
C LEU A 427 -23.86 -9.46 6.84
N LYS A 428 -24.35 -9.61 8.08
CA LYS A 428 -25.78 -9.84 8.38
C LYS A 428 -26.66 -8.65 8.03
N GLU A 429 -26.16 -7.43 8.18
CA GLU A 429 -26.85 -6.19 7.82
C GLU A 429 -26.91 -6.05 6.29
N ALA A 430 -25.78 -6.20 5.60
CA ALA A 430 -25.75 -6.24 4.14
C ALA A 430 -26.67 -7.34 3.55
N ALA A 431 -26.74 -8.52 4.18
CA ALA A 431 -27.62 -9.60 3.73
C ALA A 431 -29.12 -9.27 3.87
N LYS A 432 -29.52 -8.49 4.88
CA LYS A 432 -30.91 -7.98 5.02
C LYS A 432 -31.21 -6.92 3.97
N ASP A 433 -30.23 -6.07 3.66
CA ASP A 433 -30.30 -5.04 2.62
C ASP A 433 -30.15 -5.63 1.19
N GLY A 434 -30.18 -6.96 1.03
CA GLY A 434 -30.02 -7.66 -0.25
C GLY A 434 -28.65 -7.43 -0.94
N SER A 435 -27.69 -6.87 -0.21
CA SER A 435 -26.41 -6.40 -0.76
C SER A 435 -25.32 -7.47 -0.68
N TYR A 436 -24.61 -7.64 -1.78
CA TYR A 436 -23.40 -8.46 -1.89
C TYR A 436 -22.21 -7.81 -1.16
N ALA A 437 -21.26 -8.64 -0.73
CA ALA A 437 -20.06 -8.19 -0.03
C ALA A 437 -18.77 -8.64 -0.74
N VAL A 438 -17.84 -7.69 -0.90
CA VAL A 438 -16.45 -7.93 -1.26
C VAL A 438 -15.56 -7.50 -0.11
N LEU A 439 -14.71 -8.39 0.37
CA LEU A 439 -13.79 -8.12 1.47
C LEU A 439 -12.40 -7.78 0.97
N PHE A 440 -11.71 -6.94 1.72
CA PHE A 440 -10.34 -6.51 1.48
C PHE A 440 -9.54 -6.65 2.77
N SER A 441 -8.36 -7.28 2.71
CA SER A 441 -7.38 -7.30 3.80
C SER A 441 -5.97 -7.36 3.21
N HIS A 442 -4.96 -7.03 4.00
CA HIS A 442 -3.59 -7.29 3.59
C HIS A 442 -3.27 -8.79 3.64
N HIS A 443 -3.34 -9.40 4.83
CA HIS A 443 -3.02 -10.81 5.01
C HIS A 443 -4.05 -11.74 4.35
N THR A 444 -3.57 -12.91 3.93
CA THR A 444 -4.36 -13.99 3.32
C THR A 444 -4.93 -14.94 4.38
N SER A 445 -5.89 -15.78 4.00
CA SER A 445 -6.39 -16.87 4.86
C SER A 445 -5.28 -17.79 5.40
N LYS A 446 -4.12 -17.85 4.73
CA LYS A 446 -2.99 -18.73 5.09
C LYS A 446 -1.80 -17.99 5.73
N SER A 447 -1.85 -16.67 5.81
CA SER A 447 -0.90 -15.83 6.56
C SER A 447 -1.54 -15.11 7.75
N MET A 448 -2.83 -15.34 8.01
CA MET A 448 -3.48 -15.00 9.28
C MET A 448 -3.26 -16.11 10.31
N ARG A 449 -2.04 -16.24 10.84
CA ARG A 449 -1.64 -17.31 11.80
C ARG A 449 -1.06 -16.77 13.12
N ASN A 450 -0.99 -15.46 13.27
CA ASN A 450 -0.38 -14.80 14.41
C ASN A 450 -1.37 -14.63 15.54
N LEU A 451 -1.18 -15.38 16.63
CA LEU A 451 -2.02 -15.32 17.82
C LEU A 451 -1.29 -14.68 19.02
N ASN A 452 -0.32 -13.79 18.73
CA ASN A 452 0.28 -12.91 19.73
C ASN A 452 -0.80 -12.08 20.44
N LYS A 453 -0.50 -11.57 21.63
CA LYS A 453 -1.44 -10.69 22.33
C LYS A 453 -1.22 -9.25 21.89
N ASP A 454 -2.29 -8.60 21.44
CA ASP A 454 -2.37 -7.14 21.33
C ASP A 454 -1.90 -6.50 22.66
N PRO A 455 -0.78 -5.73 22.67
CA PRO A 455 -0.25 -5.14 23.90
C PRO A 455 -1.17 -4.09 24.53
N ALA A 456 -2.00 -3.41 23.73
CA ALA A 456 -3.01 -2.47 24.21
C ALA A 456 -4.29 -3.18 24.66
N ARG A 457 -4.57 -4.38 24.15
CA ARG A 457 -5.76 -5.18 24.46
C ARG A 457 -5.44 -6.63 24.89
N PRO A 458 -4.63 -6.88 25.92
CA PRO A 458 -4.10 -8.21 26.27
C PRO A 458 -5.14 -9.22 26.82
N LYS A 459 -6.43 -8.87 26.78
CA LYS A 459 -7.60 -9.71 27.11
C LYS A 459 -8.52 -9.97 25.92
N GLU A 460 -8.37 -9.25 24.80
CA GLU A 460 -9.07 -9.55 23.55
C GLU A 460 -8.40 -10.77 22.90
N ALA A 461 -9.18 -11.69 22.32
CA ALA A 461 -8.61 -12.82 21.60
C ALA A 461 -8.24 -12.40 20.17
N ARG A 462 -7.17 -12.99 19.65
CA ARG A 462 -6.82 -12.91 18.23
C ARG A 462 -7.33 -14.16 17.53
N HIS A 463 -7.84 -13.98 16.32
CA HIS A 463 -8.50 -15.01 15.54
C HIS A 463 -7.78 -15.26 14.22
N GLY A 464 -7.57 -16.54 13.91
CA GLY A 464 -6.81 -16.99 12.75
C GLY A 464 -7.63 -16.99 11.45
N GLY A 465 -6.95 -17.17 10.32
CA GLY A 465 -7.56 -17.22 9.00
C GLY A 465 -8.62 -18.31 8.85
N ASP A 466 -8.45 -19.45 9.52
CA ASP A 466 -9.45 -20.53 9.55
C ASP A 466 -10.77 -20.09 10.22
N GLU A 467 -10.73 -19.24 11.25
CA GLU A 467 -11.92 -18.67 11.88
C GLU A 467 -12.59 -17.61 10.99
N VAL A 468 -11.79 -16.83 10.25
CA VAL A 468 -12.30 -15.90 9.23
C VAL A 468 -12.99 -16.69 8.10
N LEU A 469 -12.35 -17.74 7.56
CA LEU A 469 -12.98 -18.62 6.57
C LEU A 469 -14.27 -19.26 7.10
N ALA A 470 -14.28 -19.73 8.35
CA ALA A 470 -15.45 -20.31 8.99
C ALA A 470 -16.58 -19.28 9.19
N LEU A 471 -16.26 -18.01 9.45
CA LEU A 471 -17.22 -16.91 9.50
C LEU A 471 -17.79 -16.62 8.11
N LEU A 472 -16.94 -16.37 7.11
CA LEU A 472 -17.36 -16.02 5.75
C LEU A 472 -18.19 -17.13 5.10
N GLY A 473 -17.87 -18.40 5.38
CA GLY A 473 -18.64 -19.56 4.93
C GLY A 473 -20.09 -19.63 5.41
N ARG A 474 -20.49 -18.81 6.40
CA ARG A 474 -21.89 -18.67 6.85
C ARG A 474 -22.70 -17.65 6.04
N HIS A 475 -22.04 -16.74 5.31
CA HIS A 475 -22.67 -15.58 4.69
C HIS A 475 -22.74 -15.73 3.17
N ARG A 476 -23.94 -16.00 2.64
CA ARG A 476 -24.16 -16.28 1.20
C ARG A 476 -24.01 -15.08 0.28
N ASN A 477 -24.02 -13.87 0.83
CA ASN A 477 -23.80 -12.62 0.10
C ASN A 477 -22.31 -12.26 -0.05
N VAL A 478 -21.38 -12.97 0.62
CA VAL A 478 -19.94 -12.81 0.37
C VAL A 478 -19.59 -13.43 -0.98
N LEU A 479 -19.03 -12.63 -1.89
CA LEU A 479 -18.67 -13.08 -3.23
C LEU A 479 -17.16 -13.28 -3.42
N ALA A 480 -16.36 -12.41 -2.79
CA ALA A 480 -14.91 -12.47 -2.86
C ALA A 480 -14.22 -11.88 -1.63
N TRP A 481 -12.99 -12.34 -1.40
CA TRP A 481 -12.04 -11.79 -0.46
C TRP A 481 -10.74 -11.50 -1.22
N VAL A 482 -10.43 -10.22 -1.40
CA VAL A 482 -9.30 -9.71 -2.19
C VAL A 482 -8.16 -9.33 -1.23
N ASN A 483 -6.94 -9.82 -1.48
CA ASN A 483 -5.82 -9.62 -0.55
C ASN A 483 -4.43 -9.58 -1.21
N GLY A 484 -3.43 -9.26 -0.39
CA GLY A 484 -2.03 -9.07 -0.75
C GLY A 484 -1.10 -10.05 -0.06
N HIS A 485 -0.04 -9.50 0.54
CA HIS A 485 0.93 -10.09 1.49
C HIS A 485 1.81 -11.23 0.96
N SER A 486 1.23 -12.13 0.17
CA SER A 486 1.87 -13.33 -0.34
C SER A 486 2.73 -13.09 -1.59
N HIS A 487 2.82 -11.84 -2.03
CA HIS A 487 3.52 -11.32 -3.21
C HIS A 487 3.15 -12.02 -4.53
N ARG A 488 2.04 -12.77 -4.60
CA ARG A 488 1.74 -13.66 -5.73
C ARG A 488 0.31 -13.58 -6.23
N ASN A 489 0.15 -13.79 -7.54
CA ASN A 489 -1.14 -14.15 -8.09
C ASN A 489 -1.56 -15.54 -7.59
N ARG A 490 -2.67 -15.62 -6.86
CA ARG A 490 -3.30 -16.87 -6.43
C ARG A 490 -4.81 -16.69 -6.35
N ILE A 491 -5.59 -17.62 -6.91
CA ILE A 491 -7.05 -17.62 -6.77
C ILE A 491 -7.52 -18.94 -6.18
N THR A 492 -8.11 -18.87 -4.98
CA THR A 492 -8.56 -20.04 -4.21
C THR A 492 -10.09 -20.02 -4.08
N PRO A 493 -10.82 -21.05 -4.57
CA PRO A 493 -12.24 -21.19 -4.31
C PRO A 493 -12.47 -21.66 -2.87
N HIS A 494 -13.40 -21.02 -2.17
CA HIS A 494 -13.85 -21.43 -0.84
C HIS A 494 -15.34 -21.78 -0.87
N SER A 495 -15.70 -22.89 -0.23
CA SER A 495 -17.08 -23.38 -0.15
C SER A 495 -17.35 -24.01 1.21
N SER A 496 -18.44 -23.62 1.86
CA SER A 496 -18.86 -24.16 3.16
C SER A 496 -20.04 -25.13 3.02
N ALA A 497 -20.13 -26.11 3.92
CA ALA A 497 -21.31 -26.97 4.06
C ALA A 497 -22.60 -26.19 4.35
N ASN A 498 -22.49 -24.98 4.92
CA ASN A 498 -23.63 -24.06 5.14
C ASN A 498 -24.15 -23.40 3.83
N GLY A 499 -23.43 -23.59 2.72
CA GLY A 499 -23.79 -23.11 1.38
C GLY A 499 -23.37 -21.68 1.06
N GLY A 500 -22.54 -21.03 1.89
CA GLY A 500 -21.76 -19.87 1.47
C GLY A 500 -20.55 -20.31 0.64
N SER A 501 -20.24 -19.58 -0.43
CA SER A 501 -19.08 -19.87 -1.29
C SER A 501 -18.57 -18.59 -1.95
N PHE A 502 -17.26 -18.36 -1.93
CA PHE A 502 -16.62 -17.13 -2.38
C PHE A 502 -15.21 -17.39 -2.93
N TRP A 503 -14.66 -16.41 -3.65
CA TRP A 503 -13.32 -16.47 -4.21
C TRP A 503 -12.31 -15.68 -3.37
N GLU A 504 -11.27 -16.33 -2.85
CA GLU A 504 -10.10 -15.61 -2.34
C GLU A 504 -9.15 -15.29 -3.49
N ILE A 505 -8.78 -14.02 -3.64
CA ILE A 505 -8.05 -13.46 -4.78
C ILE A 505 -6.83 -12.69 -4.26
N SER A 506 -5.66 -13.33 -4.34
CA SER A 506 -4.37 -12.70 -4.10
C SER A 506 -3.77 -12.19 -5.42
N THR A 507 -3.10 -11.04 -5.37
CA THR A 507 -2.40 -10.44 -6.51
C THR A 507 -0.90 -10.36 -6.22
N ALA A 508 -0.07 -10.40 -7.26
CA ALA A 508 1.36 -10.19 -7.13
C ALA A 508 1.67 -8.79 -6.57
N SER A 509 2.77 -8.65 -5.82
CA SER A 509 3.18 -7.35 -5.29
C SER A 509 3.71 -6.44 -6.40
N HIS A 510 3.76 -5.13 -6.15
CA HIS A 510 4.40 -4.19 -7.08
C HIS A 510 5.92 -4.11 -6.88
N ILE A 511 6.44 -4.68 -5.79
CA ILE A 511 7.87 -4.65 -5.44
C ILE A 511 8.67 -5.86 -5.98
N ASP A 512 8.08 -7.06 -6.03
CA ASP A 512 8.67 -8.23 -6.69
C ASP A 512 8.17 -8.36 -8.13
N PHE A 513 9.01 -8.87 -9.04
CA PHE A 513 8.53 -9.33 -10.35
C PHE A 513 7.47 -10.43 -10.15
N PRO A 514 6.25 -10.32 -10.74
CA PRO A 514 5.93 -9.60 -11.98
C PRO A 514 5.45 -8.15 -11.91
N GLN A 515 5.29 -7.51 -10.74
CA GLN A 515 4.86 -6.11 -10.62
C GLN A 515 3.51 -5.79 -11.31
N LEU A 516 2.43 -6.38 -10.79
CA LEU A 516 1.10 -6.40 -11.43
C LEU A 516 0.00 -5.84 -10.54
N ALA A 517 -0.92 -5.08 -11.15
CA ALA A 517 -2.23 -4.76 -10.58
C ALA A 517 -3.34 -5.60 -11.24
N ARG A 518 -4.52 -5.62 -10.63
CA ARG A 518 -5.66 -6.44 -11.09
C ARG A 518 -6.95 -5.63 -11.20
N VAL A 519 -7.50 -5.51 -12.41
CA VAL A 519 -8.87 -5.01 -12.61
C VAL A 519 -9.85 -6.12 -12.26
N ILE A 520 -10.76 -5.84 -11.32
CA ILE A 520 -11.81 -6.76 -10.87
C ILE A 520 -13.17 -6.24 -11.34
N GLU A 521 -13.90 -7.02 -12.12
CA GLU A 521 -15.24 -6.69 -12.62
C GLU A 521 -16.24 -7.71 -12.09
N LEU A 522 -17.25 -7.25 -11.33
CA LEU A 522 -18.32 -8.07 -10.78
C LEU A 522 -19.57 -7.93 -11.66
N VAL A 523 -20.12 -9.05 -12.14
CA VAL A 523 -21.32 -9.04 -13.01
C VAL A 523 -22.38 -10.06 -12.56
N ASP A 524 -23.65 -9.69 -12.71
CA ASP A 524 -24.79 -10.61 -12.66
C ASP A 524 -25.04 -11.17 -14.06
N ASN A 525 -24.92 -12.48 -14.25
CA ASN A 525 -25.08 -13.15 -15.55
C ASN A 525 -26.55 -13.30 -15.99
N LYS A 526 -27.52 -12.85 -15.18
CA LYS A 526 -28.97 -12.96 -15.43
C LYS A 526 -29.46 -14.39 -15.67
N ASP A 527 -28.85 -15.35 -14.99
CA ASP A 527 -29.23 -16.78 -15.04
C ASP A 527 -29.06 -17.50 -13.69
N GLY A 528 -28.95 -16.76 -12.59
CA GLY A 528 -28.67 -17.32 -11.26
C GLY A 528 -27.19 -17.63 -11.01
N THR A 529 -26.29 -17.15 -11.87
CA THR A 529 -24.85 -17.09 -11.59
C THR A 529 -24.35 -15.64 -11.56
N ILE A 530 -23.24 -15.45 -10.86
CA ILE A 530 -22.42 -14.24 -10.87
C ILE A 530 -21.05 -14.64 -11.44
N SER A 531 -20.38 -13.70 -12.11
CA SER A 531 -18.97 -13.85 -12.49
C SER A 531 -18.13 -12.69 -11.95
N LEU A 532 -16.94 -12.98 -11.42
CA LEU A 532 -15.88 -11.98 -11.24
C LEU A 532 -14.82 -12.16 -12.34
N PHE A 533 -14.52 -11.11 -13.10
CA PHE A 533 -13.37 -11.09 -14.01
C PHE A 533 -12.18 -10.44 -13.31
N THR A 534 -10.96 -10.90 -13.58
CA THR A 534 -9.76 -10.57 -12.77
C THR A 534 -8.56 -10.16 -13.63
N THR A 535 -8.80 -9.26 -14.59
CA THR A 535 -7.86 -8.89 -15.66
C THR A 535 -6.62 -8.17 -15.11
N LEU A 536 -5.42 -8.75 -15.29
CA LEU A 536 -4.15 -8.20 -14.81
C LEU A 536 -3.58 -7.11 -15.75
N ILE A 537 -2.88 -6.14 -15.17
CA ILE A 537 -2.22 -5.01 -15.83
C ILE A 537 -0.81 -4.78 -15.27
N GLU A 538 0.10 -4.30 -16.12
CA GLU A 538 1.45 -3.81 -15.77
C GLU A 538 1.48 -2.27 -15.78
N SER A 539 2.51 -1.63 -15.21
CA SER A 539 2.72 -0.17 -15.30
C SER A 539 2.81 0.37 -16.73
N ALA A 540 2.49 1.64 -16.97
CA ALA A 540 2.44 2.28 -18.29
C ALA A 540 3.79 2.34 -19.02
N ALA A 541 4.90 2.31 -18.27
CA ALA A 541 6.25 2.29 -18.81
C ALA A 541 6.46 1.20 -19.89
N PRO A 542 7.21 1.48 -20.97
CA PRO A 542 7.51 0.50 -22.04
C PRO A 542 8.03 -0.84 -21.51
N HIS A 543 7.77 -1.93 -22.23
CA HIS A 543 8.31 -3.24 -21.87
C HIS A 543 9.80 -3.38 -22.15
N ALA A 544 10.34 -2.62 -23.10
CA ALA A 544 11.78 -2.56 -23.40
C ALA A 544 12.41 -1.31 -22.81
N THR A 545 13.61 -1.46 -22.25
CA THR A 545 14.33 -0.40 -21.52
C THR A 545 15.42 0.22 -22.40
N ASP A 546 15.55 1.55 -22.38
CA ASP A 546 16.78 2.24 -22.80
C ASP A 546 17.60 2.58 -21.53
N PHE A 547 18.90 2.28 -21.53
CA PHE A 547 19.79 2.54 -20.40
C PHE A 547 20.31 3.98 -20.35
N SER A 548 20.08 4.77 -21.40
CA SER A 548 20.32 6.21 -21.43
C SER A 548 19.07 7.03 -21.04
N ASP A 549 17.87 6.42 -21.06
CA ASP A 549 16.64 7.07 -20.60
C ASP A 549 16.53 7.00 -19.06
N LEU A 550 17.03 8.05 -18.41
CA LEU A 550 16.87 8.29 -16.98
C LEU A 550 15.69 9.24 -16.67
N SER A 551 14.69 9.34 -17.54
CA SER A 551 13.41 10.02 -17.26
C SER A 551 12.52 9.24 -16.29
N GLN A 552 11.42 9.84 -15.80
CA GLN A 552 10.42 9.13 -14.98
C GLN A 552 9.93 7.83 -15.65
N THR A 553 9.72 7.86 -16.98
CA THR A 553 9.26 6.70 -17.76
C THR A 553 10.37 5.66 -17.93
N GLY A 554 11.61 6.09 -18.21
CA GLY A 554 12.76 5.20 -18.32
C GLY A 554 13.13 4.51 -17.00
N LEU A 555 13.09 5.24 -15.87
CA LEU A 555 13.22 4.69 -14.52
C LEU A 555 12.10 3.68 -14.21
N ALA A 556 10.86 3.94 -14.62
CA ALA A 556 9.76 2.99 -14.44
C ALA A 556 9.86 1.73 -15.35
N ALA A 557 10.57 1.80 -16.48
CA ALA A 557 10.93 0.63 -17.29
C ALA A 557 12.10 -0.16 -16.65
N LEU A 558 13.15 0.55 -16.20
CA LEU A 558 14.25 0.00 -15.41
C LEU A 558 13.76 -0.74 -14.17
N TYR A 559 12.76 -0.21 -13.46
CA TYR A 559 12.14 -0.88 -12.30
C TYR A 559 11.67 -2.31 -12.62
N ARG A 560 11.06 -2.52 -13.80
CA ARG A 560 10.58 -3.83 -14.27
C ARG A 560 11.70 -4.73 -14.77
N GLU A 561 12.69 -4.18 -15.46
CA GLU A 561 13.82 -4.97 -15.98
C GLU A 561 14.81 -5.37 -14.88
N LEU A 562 15.04 -4.51 -13.89
CA LEU A 562 15.83 -4.81 -12.70
C LEU A 562 15.12 -5.81 -11.78
N SER A 563 13.81 -5.67 -11.54
CA SER A 563 13.03 -6.66 -10.77
C SER A 563 13.00 -8.03 -11.45
N PHE A 564 12.89 -8.06 -12.78
CA PHE A 564 12.97 -9.30 -13.55
C PHE A 564 14.34 -9.99 -13.45
N ASN A 565 15.43 -9.25 -13.25
CA ASN A 565 16.77 -9.82 -13.11
C ASN A 565 17.26 -9.95 -11.66
N ALA A 566 16.46 -9.52 -10.68
CA ALA A 566 16.84 -9.47 -9.27
C ALA A 566 17.35 -10.84 -8.74
N PRO A 567 18.55 -10.89 -8.14
CA PRO A 567 19.07 -12.12 -7.53
C PRO A 567 18.11 -12.64 -6.45
N GLY A 568 17.77 -13.93 -6.51
CA GLY A 568 16.79 -14.53 -5.58
C GLY A 568 15.31 -14.29 -5.92
N ARG A 569 14.98 -13.75 -7.11
CA ARG A 569 13.59 -13.65 -7.59
C ARG A 569 12.86 -15.00 -7.55
N ARG A 570 11.53 -14.95 -7.52
CA ARG A 570 10.65 -16.13 -7.40
C ARG A 570 9.68 -16.19 -8.59
N ASP A 571 10.04 -16.91 -9.65
CA ASP A 571 9.23 -17.05 -10.88
C ASP A 571 7.77 -17.50 -10.63
N THR A 572 7.53 -18.21 -9.53
CA THR A 572 6.21 -18.71 -9.10
C THR A 572 5.24 -17.61 -8.61
N LEU A 573 5.72 -16.39 -8.32
CA LEU A 573 4.85 -15.26 -7.94
C LEU A 573 3.88 -14.85 -9.06
N THR A 574 4.25 -15.14 -10.32
CA THR A 574 3.42 -14.94 -11.51
C THR A 574 2.07 -15.67 -11.47
N GLY A 575 1.94 -16.73 -10.65
CA GLY A 575 0.77 -17.60 -10.60
C GLY A 575 0.59 -18.47 -11.84
N THR A 576 -0.35 -19.41 -11.80
CA THR A 576 -0.76 -20.24 -12.96
C THR A 576 -1.75 -19.48 -13.86
N PRO A 577 -2.10 -19.96 -15.05
CA PRO A 577 -3.19 -19.37 -15.85
C PRO A 577 -4.52 -19.26 -15.08
N GLY A 578 -4.81 -20.16 -14.14
CA GLY A 578 -5.99 -20.13 -13.27
C GLY A 578 -5.94 -19.10 -12.13
N ASP A 579 -4.82 -18.39 -11.98
CA ASP A 579 -4.60 -17.31 -11.01
C ASP A 579 -4.47 -15.93 -11.69
N ARG A 580 -4.34 -15.90 -13.03
CA ARG A 580 -4.08 -14.70 -13.84
C ARG A 580 -5.39 -14.08 -14.31
N ASN A 581 -5.55 -13.87 -15.62
CA ASN A 581 -6.79 -13.40 -16.23
C ASN A 581 -7.84 -14.49 -16.15
N THR A 582 -8.82 -14.36 -15.26
CA THR A 582 -9.92 -15.33 -15.15
C THR A 582 -11.30 -14.74 -15.36
N GLU A 583 -12.26 -15.64 -15.58
CA GLU A 583 -13.65 -15.49 -15.17
C GLU A 583 -13.88 -16.47 -14.01
N LEU A 584 -14.34 -15.97 -12.86
CA LEU A 584 -14.59 -16.74 -11.65
C LEU A 584 -16.10 -16.84 -11.43
N VAL A 585 -16.68 -18.01 -11.70
CA VAL A 585 -18.13 -18.20 -11.64
C VAL A 585 -18.54 -18.71 -10.27
N LEU A 586 -19.59 -18.12 -9.70
CA LEU A 586 -20.26 -18.58 -8.48
C LEU A 586 -21.78 -18.45 -8.61
N ARG A 587 -22.51 -19.08 -7.70
CA ARG A 587 -23.99 -18.99 -7.68
C ARG A 587 -24.41 -17.58 -7.24
N LYS A 588 -25.50 -17.08 -7.80
CA LYS A 588 -26.22 -15.95 -7.19
C LYS A 588 -26.88 -16.49 -5.91
N GLY A 589 -26.60 -15.85 -4.78
CA GLY A 589 -26.94 -16.33 -3.42
C GLY A 589 -28.42 -16.47 -3.13
#